data_AF-A0A4T2GPM4-F1
#
_entry.id   AF-A0A4T2GPM4-F1
#
_cell.length_a   1.000
_cell.length_b   1.000
_cell.length_c   1.000
_cell.angle_alpha   90.00
_cell.angle_beta   90.00
_cell.angle_gamma   90.00
#
_symmetry.space_group_name_H-M   'P 1'
#
loop_
_entity.id
_entity.type
_entity.pdbx_description
1 polymer ?
#
loop_
_entity_poly.entity_id
_entity_poly.type
_entity_poly.pdbx_seq_one_letter_code
_entity_poly.pdbx_strand_id
1 'polypeptide(L)'
;METSELFSQKEIDQAIETTIDYVDRQFDYCQLISLGYAGDDEDWFDSWAEQYGADQVIILTSSFRVDENATQTGFEPGATHTGWHWILTRKGSGKWTVSGYGY
;
A
#
# COMPACT_ATOMS: atom_id res chain seq x y z
N MET A 1 14.64 0.00 12.76
CA MET A 1 13.70 0.92 12.10
C MET A 1 14.38 1.30 10.81
N GLU A 2 13.95 0.76 9.68
CA GLU A 2 14.46 1.19 8.38
C GLU A 2 14.07 2.65 8.21
N THR A 3 15.07 3.52 8.31
CA THR A 3 14.93 4.95 8.04
C THR A 3 14.96 5.13 6.54
N SER A 4 13.86 5.64 5.98
CA SER A 4 13.81 5.99 4.58
C SER A 4 14.73 7.18 4.28
N GLU A 5 15.42 7.12 3.14
CA GLU A 5 16.26 8.23 2.65
C GLU A 5 15.44 9.24 1.81
N LEU A 6 14.31 8.81 1.24
CA LEU A 6 13.47 9.62 0.35
C LEU A 6 12.29 10.27 1.07
N PHE A 7 11.74 9.60 2.09
CA PHE A 7 10.52 10.02 2.77
C PHE A 7 10.73 10.22 4.26
N SER A 8 10.16 11.30 4.78
CA SER A 8 10.11 11.48 6.23
C SER A 8 9.18 10.45 6.87
N GLN A 9 9.46 10.06 8.12
CA GLN A 9 8.58 9.19 8.89
C GLN A 9 7.12 9.65 8.86
N LYS A 10 6.88 10.96 8.98
CA LYS A 10 5.55 11.56 8.88
C LYS A 10 4.85 11.28 7.53
N GLU A 11 5.59 11.28 6.42
CA GLU A 11 5.02 11.01 5.10
C GLU A 11 4.65 9.53 4.95
N ILE A 12 5.49 8.65 5.49
CA ILE A 12 5.21 7.21 5.57
C ILE A 12 3.98 6.95 6.43
N ASP A 13 3.88 7.57 7.61
CA ASP A 13 2.71 7.47 8.48
C ASP A 13 1.43 7.93 7.75
N GLN A 14 1.49 9.07 7.05
CA GLN A 14 0.34 9.55 6.26
C GLN A 14 -0.05 8.58 5.13
N ALA A 15 0.93 7.93 4.49
CA ALA A 15 0.69 6.92 3.47
C ALA A 15 0.02 5.68 4.10
N ILE A 16 0.53 5.22 5.24
CA ILE A 16 -0.03 4.11 6.01
C ILE A 16 -1.49 4.40 6.41
N GLU A 17 -1.77 5.57 6.97
CA GLU A 17 -3.13 5.98 7.34
C GLU A 17 -4.08 5.98 6.13
N THR A 18 -3.61 6.48 4.98
CA THR A 18 -4.38 6.48 3.74
C THR A 18 -4.71 5.06 3.27
N THR A 19 -3.73 4.14 3.34
CA THR A 19 -3.95 2.74 2.97
C THR A 19 -4.89 2.04 3.95
N ILE A 20 -4.79 2.29 5.25
CA ILE A 20 -5.71 1.71 6.24
C ILE A 20 -7.15 2.15 5.96
N ASP A 21 -7.40 3.44 5.71
CA ASP A 21 -8.74 3.95 5.34
C ASP A 21 -9.26 3.29 4.05
N TYR A 22 -8.38 3.08 3.06
CA TYR A 22 -8.75 2.42 1.81
C TYR A 22 -9.09 0.94 2.02
N VAL A 23 -8.27 0.21 2.79
CA VAL A 23 -8.48 -1.21 3.12
C VAL A 23 -9.77 -1.38 3.91
N ASP A 24 -10.02 -0.57 4.94
CA ASP A 24 -11.25 -0.64 5.73
C ASP A 24 -12.52 -0.45 4.87
N ARG A 25 -12.45 0.44 3.87
CA ARG A 25 -13.60 0.73 2.99
C ARG A 25 -13.78 -0.24 1.84
N GLN A 26 -12.70 -0.80 1.28
CA GLN A 26 -12.74 -1.59 0.04
C GLN A 26 -12.45 -3.08 0.25
N PHE A 27 -11.79 -3.42 1.36
CA PHE A 27 -11.35 -4.76 1.74
C PHE A 27 -11.89 -5.14 3.12
N ASP A 28 -13.17 -4.82 3.39
CA ASP A 28 -13.88 -5.21 4.63
C ASP A 28 -13.91 -6.75 4.85
N TYR A 29 -13.70 -7.52 3.78
CA TYR A 29 -13.57 -8.98 3.81
C TYR A 29 -12.13 -9.47 4.09
N CYS A 30 -11.19 -8.58 4.40
CA CYS A 30 -9.82 -8.90 4.75
C CYS A 30 -9.44 -8.30 6.10
N GLN A 31 -8.79 -9.10 6.93
CA GLN A 31 -8.17 -8.65 8.17
C GLN A 31 -6.71 -8.26 7.91
N LEU A 32 -6.39 -6.97 7.97
CA LEU A 32 -5.02 -6.48 7.91
C LEU A 32 -4.23 -6.97 9.14
N ILE A 33 -3.13 -7.68 8.92
CA ILE A 33 -2.23 -8.20 9.97
C ILE A 33 -1.07 -7.24 10.20
N SER A 34 -0.45 -6.77 9.10
CA SER A 34 0.64 -5.82 9.15
C SER A 34 0.62 -4.93 7.91
N LEU A 35 1.11 -3.70 8.07
CA LEU A 35 1.32 -2.74 7.00
C LEU A 35 2.56 -1.92 7.39
N GLY A 36 3.48 -1.78 6.45
CA GLY A 36 4.71 -1.03 6.66
C GLY A 36 5.30 -0.54 5.36
N TYR A 37 6.29 0.33 5.46
CA TYR A 37 7.03 0.81 4.31
C TYR A 37 7.85 -0.32 3.68
N ALA A 38 7.79 -0.44 2.35
CA ALA A 38 8.48 -1.51 1.62
C ALA A 38 9.99 -1.26 1.43
N GLY A 39 10.46 -0.04 1.69
CA GLY A 39 11.84 0.39 1.47
C GLY A 39 11.96 1.38 0.31
N ASP A 40 13.12 2.05 0.20
CA ASP A 40 13.43 3.01 -0.86
C ASP A 40 13.89 2.29 -2.13
N ASP A 41 12.97 1.68 -2.87
CA ASP A 41 13.27 1.03 -4.15
C ASP A 41 13.03 2.03 -5.31
N GLU A 42 14.03 2.88 -5.57
CA GLU A 42 13.95 3.99 -6.55
C GLU A 42 13.56 3.54 -7.97
N ASP A 43 14.00 2.36 -8.39
CA ASP A 43 13.75 1.83 -9.74
C ASP A 43 12.24 1.57 -9.97
N TRP A 44 11.55 1.08 -8.94
CA TRP A 44 10.10 0.90 -8.99
C TRP A 44 9.38 2.25 -8.89
N PHE A 45 9.88 3.17 -8.07
CA PHE A 45 9.21 4.45 -7.83
C PHE A 45 9.12 5.30 -9.10
N ASP A 46 10.19 5.39 -9.88
CA ASP A 46 10.19 6.18 -11.12
C ASP A 46 9.20 5.60 -12.14
N SER A 47 9.20 4.27 -12.31
CA SER A 47 8.29 3.59 -13.23
C SER A 47 6.82 3.80 -12.85
N TRP A 48 6.48 3.69 -11.57
CA TRP A 48 5.12 3.96 -11.08
C TRP A 48 4.77 5.44 -11.16
N ALA A 49 5.72 6.34 -10.89
CA ALA A 49 5.53 7.78 -11.01
C ALA A 49 5.15 8.16 -12.44
N GLU A 50 5.87 7.63 -13.44
CA GLU A 50 5.55 7.83 -14.85
C GLU A 50 4.19 7.22 -15.21
N GLN A 51 3.93 5.97 -14.80
CA GLN A 51 2.69 5.27 -15.12
C GLN A 51 1.45 5.98 -14.59
N TYR A 52 1.52 6.54 -13.38
CA TYR A 52 0.42 7.26 -12.75
C TYR A 52 0.50 8.79 -12.92
N GLY A 53 1.55 9.28 -13.60
CA GLY A 53 1.82 10.71 -13.80
C GLY A 53 1.92 11.49 -12.49
N ALA A 54 2.59 10.92 -11.48
CA ALA A 54 2.76 11.48 -10.16
C ALA A 54 4.17 12.03 -9.94
N ASP A 55 4.33 12.95 -8.98
CA ASP A 55 5.65 13.49 -8.62
C ASP A 55 6.39 12.57 -7.63
N GLN A 56 5.64 11.85 -6.78
CA GLN A 56 6.20 10.98 -5.76
C GLN A 56 5.38 9.70 -5.64
N VAL A 57 6.08 8.59 -5.36
CA VAL A 57 5.49 7.28 -5.12
C VAL A 57 6.06 6.68 -3.84
N ILE A 58 5.18 6.19 -2.98
CA ILE A 58 5.52 5.36 -1.82
C ILE A 58 4.93 3.98 -2.05
N ILE A 59 5.73 2.94 -1.81
CA ILE A 59 5.26 1.57 -1.79
C ILE A 59 5.19 1.09 -0.33
N LEU A 60 4.04 0.56 0.05
CA LEU A 60 3.85 -0.11 1.33
C LEU A 60 3.67 -1.61 1.11
N THR A 61 4.22 -2.41 2.00
CA THR A 61 4.01 -3.85 2.04
C THR A 61 3.07 -4.20 3.18
N SER A 62 2.11 -5.08 2.89
CA SER A 62 1.16 -5.57 3.88
C SER A 62 1.08 -7.08 3.90
N SER A 63 0.58 -7.57 5.03
CA SER A 63 0.05 -8.93 5.15
C SER A 63 -1.38 -8.84 5.65
N PHE A 64 -2.27 -9.61 5.05
CA PHE A 64 -3.67 -9.68 5.46
C PHE A 64 -4.20 -11.10 5.33
N ARG A 65 -5.20 -11.42 6.14
CA ARG A 65 -5.94 -12.68 6.06
C ARG A 65 -7.30 -12.43 5.44
N VAL A 66 -7.68 -13.24 4.48
CA VAL A 66 -9.01 -13.18 3.87
C VAL A 66 -9.99 -13.86 4.82
N ASP A 67 -11.14 -13.23 5.06
CA ASP A 67 -12.18 -13.82 5.90
C ASP A 67 -12.64 -15.16 5.35
N GLU A 68 -12.97 -16.11 6.23
CA GLU A 68 -13.43 -17.46 5.84
C GLU A 68 -14.77 -17.41 5.08
N ASN A 69 -15.52 -16.33 5.25
CA ASN A 69 -16.80 -16.09 4.59
C ASN A 69 -16.67 -15.16 3.37
N ALA A 70 -15.46 -14.74 2.99
CA ALA A 70 -15.27 -13.87 1.85
C ALA A 70 -15.75 -14.58 0.57
N THR A 71 -16.72 -13.97 -0.11
CA THR A 71 -17.22 -14.45 -1.41
C THR A 71 -16.49 -13.79 -2.58
N GLN A 72 -15.45 -13.01 -2.30
CA GLN A 72 -14.71 -12.25 -3.30
C GLN A 72 -13.93 -13.20 -4.21
N THR A 73 -14.17 -13.10 -5.51
CA THR A 73 -13.49 -13.93 -6.50
C THR A 73 -12.02 -13.50 -6.63
N GLY A 74 -11.10 -14.46 -6.59
CA GLY A 74 -9.66 -14.21 -6.71
C GLY A 74 -8.88 -14.23 -5.39
N PHE A 75 -9.56 -14.30 -4.25
CA PHE A 75 -8.96 -14.51 -2.94
C PHE A 75 -9.46 -15.84 -2.35
N GLU A 76 -8.55 -16.63 -1.78
CA GLU A 76 -8.93 -17.87 -1.11
C GLU A 76 -9.39 -17.55 0.32
N PRO A 77 -10.64 -17.89 0.70
CA PRO A 77 -11.16 -17.61 2.03
C PRO A 77 -10.33 -18.32 3.11
N GLY A 78 -9.99 -17.61 4.17
CA GLY A 78 -9.15 -18.09 5.26
C GLY A 78 -7.64 -18.08 4.97
N ALA A 79 -7.22 -17.84 3.72
CA ALA A 79 -5.81 -17.76 3.35
C ALA A 79 -5.16 -16.47 3.85
N THR A 80 -3.86 -16.56 4.16
CA THR A 80 -3.04 -15.40 4.53
C THR A 80 -2.17 -15.01 3.36
N HIS A 81 -2.34 -13.77 2.89
CA HIS A 81 -1.53 -13.16 1.85
C HIS A 81 -0.48 -12.27 2.51
N THR A 82 0.78 -12.50 2.18
CA THR A 82 1.93 -11.73 2.67
C THR A 82 2.69 -11.14 1.50
N GLY A 83 3.34 -9.99 1.67
CA GLY A 83 4.12 -9.36 0.60
C GLY A 83 3.23 -8.62 -0.42
N TRP A 84 2.05 -8.20 0.00
CA TRP A 84 1.15 -7.44 -0.86
C TRP A 84 1.54 -5.98 -0.89
N HIS A 85 1.80 -5.45 -2.08
CA HIS A 85 2.25 -4.10 -2.31
C HIS A 85 1.07 -3.14 -2.49
N TRP A 86 1.15 -1.97 -1.88
CA TRP A 86 0.25 -0.83 -2.08
C TRP A 86 1.05 0.31 -2.68
N ILE A 87 0.61 0.82 -3.82
CA ILE A 87 1.26 1.90 -4.54
C ILE A 87 0.50 3.17 -4.23
N LEU A 88 1.13 4.07 -3.47
CA LEU A 88 0.59 5.37 -3.15
C LEU A 88 1.30 6.43 -3.97
N THR A 89 0.52 7.27 -4.64
CA THR A 89 1.04 8.35 -5.47
C THR A 89 0.62 9.70 -4.92
N ARG A 90 1.47 10.70 -5.12
CA ARG A 90 1.18 12.09 -4.74
C ARG A 90 1.69 13.03 -5.82
N LYS A 91 0.93 14.11 -6.07
CA LYS A 91 1.36 15.23 -6.92
C LYS A 91 1.68 16.45 -6.07
N GLY A 92 2.88 17.01 -6.25
CA GLY A 92 3.44 18.08 -5.42
C GLY A 92 3.23 17.84 -3.92
N SER A 93 2.81 18.87 -3.18
CA SER A 93 2.52 18.77 -1.74
C SER A 93 1.10 18.28 -1.40
N GLY A 94 0.45 17.53 -2.30
CA GLY A 94 -0.93 17.02 -2.14
C GLY A 94 -1.11 15.98 -1.02
N LYS A 95 -2.20 15.21 -1.04
CA LYS A 95 -2.37 14.04 -0.16
C LYS A 95 -1.96 12.77 -0.90
N TRP A 96 -1.50 11.76 -0.16
CA TRP A 96 -1.30 10.42 -0.71
C TRP A 96 -2.63 9.84 -1.18
N THR A 97 -2.59 9.08 -2.27
CA THR A 97 -3.74 8.36 -2.80
C THR A 97 -3.29 6.97 -3.23
N VAL A 98 -4.05 5.94 -2.88
CA VAL A 98 -3.81 4.57 -3.36
C VAL A 98 -4.15 4.51 -4.84
N SER A 99 -3.15 4.30 -5.68
CA SER A 99 -3.28 4.24 -7.15
C SER A 99 -3.24 2.82 -7.69
N GLY A 100 -2.66 1.89 -6.94
CA GLY A 100 -2.58 0.48 -7.31
C GLY A 100 -2.24 -0.39 -6.11
N TYR A 101 -2.44 -1.70 -6.30
CA TYR A 101 -2.09 -2.71 -5.31
C TYR A 101 -1.96 -4.09 -5.97
N GLY A 102 -1.12 -4.96 -5.42
CA GLY A 102 -0.91 -6.30 -5.96
C GLY A 102 0.39 -6.96 -5.51
N TYR A 103 0.73 -8.05 -6.21
CA TYR A 103 1.99 -8.77 -6.10
C TYR A 103 2.99 -8.32 -7.15
#